data_AF-A0A1G5AKZ3-F1
#
_entry.id   AF-A0A1G5AKZ3-F1
#
_cell.length_a   1.000
_cell.length_b   1.000
_cell.length_c   1.000
_cell.angle_alpha   90.00
_cell.angle_beta   90.00
_cell.angle_gamma   90.00
#
_symmetry.space_group_name_H-M   'P 1'
#
loop_
_entity.id
_entity.type
_entity.pdbx_description
1 polymer ?
#
loop_
_entity_poly.entity_id
_entity_poly.type
_entity_poly.pdbx_seq_one_letter_code
_entity_poly.pdbx_strand_id
1 'polypeptide(L)'
;MLLTQTKQIKDKKVYSLIDVYSYRAKNLYNACNYIIKQSSRISYKLSKEEILENWEQEFIDNLNQQIDNYNQSGRKPKNITHISKENGYIADAYFLSWYLKTTEEYKELPMATCSQIVIQILCRNWKAYYQGIKDYKRNPNKYLGKPRPPKYLDKEQGRYWIVLTNQNVKSVDNRLQLPKIFEGLKIKTDKENIQQVRLITRNKKTIVEIIYMVEEKPQKSLNNKYMGIDIGVNNLATLTFTTESTPIIVNGRPFALVN
;
A
#
# COMPACT_ATOMS: atom_id res chain seq x y z
N MET A 1 -11.10 0.08 -14.78
CA MET A 1 -10.88 -0.86 -13.65
C MET A 1 -9.42 -1.28 -13.51
N LEU A 2 -8.88 -1.36 -12.28
CA LEU A 2 -7.56 -1.96 -12.02
C LEU A 2 -7.70 -3.47 -11.78
N LEU A 3 -6.90 -4.27 -12.49
CA LEU A 3 -6.82 -5.72 -12.34
C LEU A 3 -5.39 -6.14 -11.97
N THR A 4 -5.27 -7.35 -11.41
CA THR A 4 -3.98 -7.93 -11.03
C THR A 4 -3.78 -9.28 -11.72
N GLN A 5 -2.61 -9.47 -12.33
CA GLN A 5 -2.13 -10.78 -12.78
C GLN A 5 -1.04 -11.24 -11.82
N THR A 6 -1.20 -12.43 -11.26
CA THR A 6 -0.24 -12.99 -10.30
C THR A 6 0.63 -14.04 -10.99
N LYS A 7 1.94 -13.92 -10.80
CA LYS A 7 2.94 -14.92 -11.22
C LYS A 7 3.74 -15.37 -10.00
N GLN A 8 4.29 -16.58 -10.05
CA GLN A 8 5.15 -17.11 -9.02
C GLN A 8 6.50 -17.50 -9.60
N ILE A 9 7.56 -17.13 -8.91
CA ILE A 9 8.94 -17.45 -9.27
C ILE A 9 9.51 -18.33 -8.16
N LYS A 10 9.97 -19.53 -8.53
CA LYS A 10 10.61 -20.51 -7.65
C LYS A 10 12.12 -20.52 -7.91
N ASP A 11 12.77 -19.40 -7.65
CA ASP A 11 14.22 -19.27 -7.75
C ASP A 11 14.78 -18.76 -6.42
N LYS A 12 15.77 -19.47 -5.88
CA LYS A 12 16.34 -19.18 -4.56
C LYS A 12 17.12 -17.86 -4.53
N LYS A 13 17.83 -17.52 -5.61
CA LYS A 13 18.63 -16.29 -5.69
C LYS A 13 17.71 -15.08 -5.79
N VAL A 14 16.72 -15.14 -6.68
CA VAL A 14 15.70 -14.11 -6.84
C VAL A 14 14.92 -13.91 -5.54
N TYR A 15 14.55 -15.00 -4.85
CA TYR A 15 13.90 -14.93 -3.54
C TYR A 15 14.76 -14.20 -2.53
N SER A 16 16.01 -14.62 -2.32
CA SER A 16 16.89 -14.03 -1.32
C SER A 16 17.12 -12.53 -1.56
N LEU A 17 17.34 -12.14 -2.82
CA LEU A 17 17.52 -10.75 -3.22
C LEU A 17 16.29 -9.88 -2.88
N ILE A 18 15.10 -10.35 -3.28
CA ILE A 18 13.86 -9.60 -3.03
C ILE A 18 13.51 -9.60 -1.54
N ASP A 19 13.85 -10.67 -0.80
CA ASP A 19 13.58 -10.76 0.64
C ASP A 19 14.38 -9.71 1.42
N VAL A 20 15.66 -9.51 1.06
CA VAL A 20 16.51 -8.45 1.65
C VAL A 20 15.87 -7.08 1.45
N TYR A 21 15.43 -6.75 0.25
CA TYR A 21 14.75 -5.48 0.01
C TYR A 21 13.40 -5.40 0.73
N SER A 22 12.66 -6.50 0.81
CA SER A 22 11.36 -6.55 1.50
C SER A 22 11.52 -6.30 3.01
N TYR A 23 12.63 -6.76 3.60
CA TYR A 23 13.00 -6.44 4.98
C TYR A 23 13.37 -4.96 5.16
N ARG A 24 14.16 -4.40 4.24
CA ARG A 24 14.53 -2.97 4.24
C ARG A 24 13.31 -2.06 4.06
N ALA A 25 12.39 -2.42 3.16
CA ALA A 25 11.12 -1.73 3.00
C ALA A 25 10.27 -1.76 4.28
N LYS A 26 10.30 -2.87 5.02
CA LYS A 26 9.69 -2.94 6.36
C LYS A 26 10.36 -1.97 7.34
N ASN A 27 11.68 -1.82 7.33
CA ASN A 27 12.37 -0.86 8.20
C ASN A 27 11.95 0.58 7.91
N LEU A 28 11.97 0.97 6.63
CA LEU A 28 11.49 2.30 6.22
C LEU A 28 10.03 2.53 6.60
N TYR A 29 9.16 1.53 6.39
CA TYR A 29 7.76 1.59 6.81
C TYR A 29 7.66 1.85 8.32
N ASN A 30 8.39 1.10 9.14
CA ASN A 30 8.33 1.23 10.60
C ASN A 30 8.91 2.57 11.07
N ALA A 31 10.01 3.06 10.48
CA ALA A 31 10.61 4.35 10.79
C ALA A 31 9.63 5.51 10.47
N CYS A 32 9.03 5.49 9.28
CA CYS A 32 8.01 6.47 8.90
C CYS A 32 6.76 6.38 9.81
N ASN A 33 6.33 5.17 10.15
CA ASN A 33 5.18 4.96 11.03
C ASN A 33 5.47 5.44 12.46
N TYR A 34 6.71 5.32 12.91
CA TYR A 34 7.15 5.85 14.20
C TYR A 34 6.97 7.36 14.27
N ILE A 35 7.43 8.11 13.27
CA ILE A 35 7.27 9.56 13.20
C ILE A 35 5.80 9.94 13.33
N ILE A 36 4.93 9.38 12.48
CA ILE A 36 3.49 9.71 12.48
C ILE A 36 2.84 9.38 13.84
N LYS A 37 3.18 8.23 14.44
CA LYS A 37 2.63 7.84 15.74
C LYS A 37 3.08 8.74 16.88
N GLN A 38 4.37 9.06 16.94
CA GLN A 38 4.90 9.93 18.00
C GLN A 38 4.32 11.34 17.88
N SER A 39 4.23 11.91 16.67
CA SER A 39 3.58 13.19 16.45
C SER A 39 2.13 13.20 16.95
N SER A 40 1.35 12.16 16.64
CA SER A 40 -0.03 12.05 17.11
C SER A 40 -0.13 11.87 18.62
N ARG A 41 0.75 11.06 19.22
CA ARG A 41 0.78 10.80 20.67
C ARG A 41 1.17 12.04 21.46
N ILE A 42 2.22 12.75 21.03
CA ILE A 42 2.71 13.96 21.69
C ILE A 42 1.69 15.09 21.56
N SER A 43 1.08 15.27 20.38
CA SER A 43 -0.03 16.21 20.20
C SER A 43 -1.19 15.92 21.16
N TYR A 44 -1.53 14.64 21.37
CA TYR A 44 -2.54 14.25 22.34
C TYR A 44 -2.16 14.60 23.79
N LYS A 45 -0.92 14.32 24.22
CA LYS A 45 -0.41 14.75 25.54
C LYS A 45 -0.53 16.27 25.72
N LEU A 46 -0.08 17.03 24.73
CA LEU A 46 -0.18 18.50 24.74
C LEU A 46 -1.63 18.99 24.84
N SER A 47 -2.58 18.31 24.18
CA SER A 47 -4.02 18.62 24.28
C SER A 47 -4.62 18.33 25.67
N LYS A 48 -3.90 17.56 26.49
CA LYS A 48 -4.25 17.23 27.87
C LYS A 48 -3.45 18.03 28.89
N GLU A 49 -2.64 18.99 28.44
CA GLU A 49 -1.75 19.77 29.30
C GLU A 49 -0.77 18.89 30.10
N GLU A 50 -0.47 17.69 29.57
CA GLU A 50 0.52 16.79 30.15
C GLU A 50 1.94 17.30 29.87
N ILE A 51 2.82 17.11 30.84
CA ILE A 51 4.24 17.46 30.72
C ILE A 51 4.92 16.48 29.76
N LEU A 52 5.65 17.02 28.79
CA LEU A 52 6.46 16.24 27.86
C LEU A 52 7.79 15.84 28.50
N GLU A 53 8.24 14.62 28.22
CA GLU A 53 9.60 14.19 28.50
C GLU A 53 10.59 14.96 27.60
N ASN A 54 11.83 15.12 28.05
CA ASN A 54 12.84 15.91 27.31
C ASN A 54 13.00 15.47 25.84
N TRP A 55 13.02 14.16 25.59
CA TRP A 55 13.14 13.62 24.23
C TRP A 55 11.88 13.85 23.39
N GLU A 56 10.69 13.93 24.00
CA GLU A 56 9.43 14.23 23.29
C GLU A 56 9.43 15.68 22.82
N GLN A 57 9.91 16.58 23.68
CA GLN A 57 10.10 18.00 23.36
C GLN A 57 11.13 18.17 22.24
N GLU A 58 12.32 17.56 22.38
CA GLU A 58 13.35 17.58 21.35
C GLU A 58 12.85 17.02 20.01
N PHE A 59 12.07 15.94 20.06
CA PHE A 59 11.48 15.32 18.87
C PHE A 59 10.54 16.30 18.13
N ILE A 60 9.63 16.98 18.82
CA ILE A 60 8.70 17.91 18.16
C ILE A 60 9.41 19.18 17.70
N ASP A 61 10.40 19.68 18.45
CA ASP A 61 11.15 20.89 18.08
C ASP A 61 11.96 20.65 16.81
N ASN A 62 12.68 19.52 16.75
CA ASN A 62 13.38 19.11 15.53
C ASN A 62 12.41 18.95 14.37
N LEU A 63 11.30 18.22 14.58
CA LEU A 63 10.35 17.97 13.49
C LEU A 63 9.70 19.27 12.98
N ASN A 64 9.33 20.19 13.86
CA ASN A 64 8.77 21.50 13.49
C ASN A 64 9.80 22.37 12.75
N GLN A 65 11.06 22.37 13.17
CA GLN A 65 12.14 23.02 12.42
C GLN A 65 12.28 22.43 11.00
N GLN A 66 12.14 21.11 10.85
CA GLN A 66 12.19 20.46 9.54
C GLN A 66 10.95 20.77 8.69
N ILE A 67 9.78 20.95 9.32
CA ILE A 67 8.58 21.45 8.65
C ILE A 67 8.82 22.86 8.11
N ASP A 68 9.44 23.76 8.89
CA ASP A 68 9.78 25.11 8.43
C ASP A 68 10.73 25.09 7.24
N ASN A 69 11.82 24.33 7.35
CA ASN A 69 12.76 24.12 6.24
C ASN A 69 12.05 23.58 4.99
N TYR A 70 11.14 22.63 5.16
CA TYR A 70 10.40 22.06 4.04
C TYR A 70 9.40 23.05 3.42
N ASN A 71 8.68 23.82 4.23
CA ASN A 71 7.72 24.82 3.79
C ASN A 71 8.40 25.96 3.03
N GLN A 72 9.61 26.33 3.43
CA GLN A 72 10.44 27.33 2.75
C GLN A 72 11.21 26.76 1.55
N SER A 73 11.31 25.44 1.42
CA SER A 73 12.06 24.83 0.31
C SER A 73 11.32 24.88 -1.03
N GLY A 74 12.09 25.00 -2.12
CA GLY A 74 11.59 24.94 -3.49
C GLY A 74 11.10 26.29 -4.03
N ARG A 75 10.39 26.27 -5.17
CA ARG A 75 9.96 27.50 -5.87
C ARG A 75 8.67 28.11 -5.32
N LYS A 76 7.89 27.36 -4.55
CA LYS A 76 6.62 27.80 -3.97
C LYS A 76 6.54 27.35 -2.51
N PRO A 77 6.04 28.22 -1.62
CA PRO A 77 5.84 27.85 -0.23
C PRO A 77 4.84 26.70 -0.13
N LYS A 78 5.07 25.84 0.85
CA LYS A 78 4.18 24.73 1.21
C LYS A 78 3.57 25.02 2.58
N ASN A 79 2.46 24.34 2.88
CA ASN A 79 1.64 24.64 4.05
C ASN A 79 1.49 23.42 4.96
N ILE A 80 2.59 22.76 5.30
CA ILE A 80 2.58 21.71 6.31
C ILE A 80 2.49 22.39 7.68
N THR A 81 1.47 22.04 8.46
CA THR A 81 1.25 22.60 9.80
C THR A 81 2.18 21.93 10.81
N HIS A 82 2.70 22.72 11.74
CA HIS A 82 3.47 22.23 12.89
C HIS A 82 2.69 21.21 13.71
N ILE A 83 3.43 20.36 14.41
CA ILE A 83 2.89 19.57 15.49
C ILE A 83 2.64 20.49 16.69
N SER A 84 1.40 20.48 17.16
CA SER A 84 0.91 21.27 18.30
C SER A 84 -0.16 20.50 19.08
N LYS A 85 -0.75 21.13 20.11
CA LYS A 85 -1.90 20.55 20.82
C LYS A 85 -3.16 20.41 19.93
N GLU A 86 -3.25 21.19 18.85
CA GLU A 86 -4.36 21.16 17.89
C GLU A 86 -4.07 20.25 16.67
N ASN A 87 -2.81 20.02 16.34
CA ASN A 87 -2.41 19.24 15.18
C ASN A 87 -1.33 18.21 15.49
N GLY A 88 -1.67 16.92 15.41
CA GLY A 88 -0.72 15.81 15.48
C GLY A 88 -0.53 15.06 14.16
N TYR A 89 -1.16 15.55 13.09
CA TYR A 89 -1.22 14.85 11.81
C TYR A 89 -0.10 15.32 10.87
N ILE A 90 0.83 14.42 10.58
CA ILE A 90 1.97 14.67 9.69
C ILE A 90 2.09 13.64 8.56
N ALA A 91 1.03 12.89 8.29
CA ALA A 91 1.02 11.87 7.24
C ALA A 91 0.91 12.50 5.83
N ASP A 92 1.87 13.39 5.52
CA ASP A 92 2.10 13.98 4.20
C ASP A 92 3.27 13.24 3.52
N ALA A 93 2.98 12.64 2.37
CA ALA A 93 3.95 11.78 1.70
C ALA A 93 5.12 12.57 1.11
N TYR A 94 4.93 13.83 0.71
CA TYR A 94 5.99 14.63 0.11
C TYR A 94 6.97 15.14 1.17
N PHE A 95 6.44 15.65 2.28
CA PHE A 95 7.24 16.03 3.44
C PHE A 95 8.02 14.84 3.98
N LEU A 96 7.35 13.72 4.29
CA LEU A 96 8.02 12.56 4.88
C LEU A 96 9.04 11.93 3.93
N SER A 97 8.78 11.93 2.61
CA SER A 97 9.80 11.51 1.64
C SER A 97 10.99 12.47 1.61
N TRP A 98 10.75 13.78 1.69
CA TRP A 98 11.83 14.78 1.74
C TRP A 98 12.64 14.70 3.03
N TYR A 99 11.99 14.48 4.16
CA TYR A 99 12.59 14.38 5.49
C TYR A 99 13.42 13.11 5.63
N LEU A 100 12.91 11.98 5.16
CA LEU A 100 13.59 10.68 5.26
C LEU A 100 14.62 10.42 4.15
N LYS A 101 14.69 11.23 3.08
CA LYS A 101 15.55 10.94 1.91
C LYS A 101 17.03 10.73 2.22
N THR A 102 17.51 11.29 3.32
CA THR A 102 18.91 11.19 3.74
C THR A 102 19.17 10.04 4.70
N THR A 103 18.14 9.41 5.27
CA THR A 103 18.30 8.30 6.23
C THR A 103 18.75 7.03 5.53
N GLU A 104 19.34 6.12 6.32
CA GLU A 104 19.79 4.83 5.82
C GLU A 104 18.62 4.00 5.30
N GLU A 105 17.51 3.93 6.05
CA GLU A 105 16.34 3.13 5.67
C GLU A 105 15.75 3.55 4.33
N TYR A 106 15.80 4.85 4.01
CA TYR A 106 15.33 5.33 2.71
C TYR A 106 16.28 4.93 1.57
N LYS A 107 17.59 5.03 1.82
CA LYS A 107 18.66 4.77 0.83
C LYS A 107 18.92 3.29 0.58
N GLU A 108 18.58 2.43 1.55
CA GLU A 108 18.76 0.98 1.46
C GLU A 108 17.81 0.30 0.45
N LEU A 109 16.72 0.98 0.07
CA LEU A 109 15.80 0.49 -0.93
C LEU A 109 16.40 0.60 -2.33
N PRO A 110 15.97 -0.27 -3.27
CA PRO A 110 16.66 -0.42 -4.55
C PRO A 110 16.58 0.83 -5.44
N MET A 111 15.56 1.67 -5.26
CA MET A 111 15.35 2.93 -5.97
C MET A 111 14.60 3.91 -5.08
N ALA A 112 14.84 5.21 -5.25
CA ALA A 112 14.11 6.26 -4.54
C ALA A 112 12.59 6.19 -4.75
N THR A 113 12.13 5.75 -5.94
CA THR A 113 10.69 5.54 -6.22
C THR A 113 10.09 4.47 -5.32
N CYS A 114 10.83 3.40 -5.01
CA CYS A 114 10.38 2.36 -4.07
C CYS A 114 10.18 2.96 -2.67
N SER A 115 11.14 3.75 -2.19
CA SER A 115 11.07 4.41 -0.88
C SER A 115 9.89 5.35 -0.77
N GLN A 116 9.68 6.18 -1.80
CA GLN A 116 8.54 7.09 -1.88
C GLN A 116 7.21 6.34 -1.84
N ILE A 117 7.08 5.20 -2.53
CA ILE A 117 5.83 4.43 -2.54
C ILE A 117 5.54 3.81 -1.17
N VAL A 118 6.55 3.32 -0.45
CA VAL A 118 6.36 2.82 0.93
C VAL A 118 5.74 3.90 1.81
N ILE A 119 6.32 5.11 1.76
CA ILE A 119 5.84 6.28 2.50
C ILE A 119 4.43 6.69 2.04
N GLN A 120 4.18 6.77 0.73
CA GLN A 120 2.88 7.15 0.17
C GLN A 120 1.75 6.20 0.59
N ILE A 121 1.99 4.88 0.55
CA ILE A 121 1.00 3.89 0.96
C ILE A 121 0.70 4.03 2.45
N LEU A 122 1.73 4.19 3.28
CA LEU A 122 1.55 4.40 4.72
C LEU A 122 0.76 5.68 5.02
N CYS A 123 1.09 6.80 4.38
CA CYS A 123 0.36 8.05 4.55
C CYS A 123 -1.11 7.93 4.12
N ARG A 124 -1.39 7.22 3.02
CA ARG A 124 -2.75 6.92 2.58
C ARG A 124 -3.51 6.09 3.62
N ASN A 125 -2.87 5.08 4.21
CA ASN A 125 -3.48 4.24 5.24
C ASN A 125 -3.79 5.05 6.51
N TRP A 126 -2.90 5.95 6.93
CA TRP A 126 -3.16 6.89 8.02
C TRP A 126 -4.32 7.83 7.71
N LYS A 127 -4.36 8.42 6.52
CA LYS A 127 -5.47 9.27 6.07
C LYS A 127 -6.80 8.52 6.12
N ALA A 128 -6.84 7.29 5.60
CA ALA A 128 -8.03 6.44 5.64
C ALA A 128 -8.45 6.11 7.09
N TYR A 129 -7.50 5.84 7.98
CA TYR A 129 -7.79 5.63 9.40
C TYR A 129 -8.43 6.86 10.04
N TYR A 130 -7.87 8.06 9.85
CA TYR A 130 -8.42 9.30 10.43
C TYR A 130 -9.81 9.64 9.88
N GLN A 131 -10.04 9.42 8.58
CA GLN A 131 -11.37 9.54 7.98
C GLN A 131 -12.34 8.53 8.58
N GLY A 132 -11.92 7.26 8.69
CA GLY A 132 -12.72 6.19 9.26
C GLY A 132 -13.08 6.43 10.71
N ILE A 133 -12.14 6.83 11.57
CA ILE A 133 -12.42 7.06 12.99
C ILE A 133 -13.31 8.29 13.21
N LYS A 134 -13.18 9.34 12.38
CA LYS A 134 -14.07 10.50 12.40
C LYS A 134 -15.50 10.11 12.02
N ASP A 135 -15.66 9.26 11.00
CA ASP A 135 -16.99 8.80 10.61
C ASP A 135 -17.58 7.81 11.60
N TYR A 136 -16.79 6.87 12.12
CA TYR A 136 -17.19 5.93 13.16
C TYR A 136 -17.74 6.65 14.41
N LYS A 137 -17.11 7.75 14.85
CA LYS A 137 -17.61 8.55 15.98
C LYS A 137 -19.02 9.11 15.75
N ARG A 138 -19.40 9.37 14.49
CA ARG A 138 -20.73 9.89 14.12
C ARG A 138 -21.72 8.76 13.79
N ASN A 139 -21.23 7.69 13.20
CA ASN A 139 -22.01 6.61 12.60
C ASN A 139 -21.48 5.22 13.02
N PRO A 140 -21.46 4.86 14.32
CA PRO A 140 -20.82 3.62 14.77
C PRO A 140 -21.45 2.36 14.14
N ASN A 141 -22.76 2.38 13.88
CA ASN A 141 -23.50 1.25 13.30
C ASN A 141 -23.14 0.93 11.84
N LYS A 142 -22.43 1.83 11.12
CA LYS A 142 -21.91 1.55 9.77
C LYS A 142 -20.72 0.59 9.78
N TYR A 143 -20.17 0.28 10.94
CA TYR A 143 -18.93 -0.45 11.08
C TYR A 143 -19.12 -1.69 11.94
N LEU A 144 -18.51 -2.81 11.53
CA LEU A 144 -18.42 -4.03 12.35
C LEU A 144 -17.50 -3.87 13.57
N GLY A 145 -16.76 -2.76 13.64
CA GLY A 145 -15.88 -2.45 14.76
C GLY A 145 -15.14 -1.14 14.56
N LYS A 146 -14.52 -0.65 15.63
CA LYS A 146 -13.76 0.61 15.62
C LYS A 146 -12.57 0.52 14.64
N PRO A 147 -12.42 1.47 13.69
CA PRO A 147 -11.24 1.56 12.85
C PRO A 147 -9.95 1.57 13.66
N ARG A 148 -8.89 0.94 13.14
CA ARG A 148 -7.60 0.80 13.83
C ARG A 148 -6.49 1.48 13.05
N PRO A 149 -5.52 2.13 13.72
CA PRO A 149 -4.40 2.76 13.05
C PRO A 149 -3.45 1.70 12.45
N PRO A 150 -2.64 2.07 11.45
CA PRO A 150 -1.55 1.23 10.97
C PRO A 150 -0.66 0.70 12.10
N LYS A 151 -0.37 -0.60 12.09
CA LYS A 151 0.50 -1.26 13.07
C LYS A 151 1.95 -1.22 12.60
N TYR A 152 2.90 -1.37 13.54
CA TYR A 152 4.25 -1.73 13.15
C TYR A 152 4.25 -3.15 12.59
N LEU A 153 5.12 -3.36 11.61
CA LEU A 153 5.45 -4.69 11.12
C LEU A 153 6.44 -5.33 12.08
N ASP A 154 6.42 -6.66 12.14
CA ASP A 154 7.29 -7.42 13.02
C ASP A 154 8.78 -7.07 12.81
N LYS A 155 9.53 -6.98 13.91
CA LYS A 155 10.91 -6.48 13.90
C LYS A 155 11.84 -7.43 13.14
N GLU A 156 11.65 -8.74 13.25
CA GLU A 156 12.58 -9.75 12.74
C GLU A 156 12.04 -10.42 11.46
N GLN A 157 10.79 -10.85 11.53
CA GLN A 157 10.12 -11.63 10.49
C GLN A 157 9.31 -10.74 9.53
N GLY A 158 9.06 -9.48 9.90
CA GLY A 158 8.28 -8.56 9.09
C GLY A 158 8.90 -8.34 7.70
N ARG A 159 8.05 -8.35 6.67
CA ARG A 159 8.38 -8.02 5.29
C ARG A 159 7.36 -7.04 4.76
N TYR A 160 7.80 -6.14 3.88
CA TYR A 160 6.92 -5.25 3.14
C TYR A 160 7.19 -5.42 1.65
N TRP A 161 6.16 -5.28 0.81
CA TRP A 161 6.32 -5.46 -0.62
C TRP A 161 7.20 -4.38 -1.24
N ILE A 162 7.88 -4.74 -2.33
CA ILE A 162 8.56 -3.77 -3.19
C ILE A 162 7.65 -3.43 -4.35
N VAL A 163 7.46 -2.14 -4.61
CA VAL A 163 6.62 -1.66 -5.71
C VAL A 163 7.49 -0.99 -6.76
N LEU A 164 7.36 -1.46 -7.99
CA LEU A 164 7.96 -0.88 -9.18
C LEU A 164 6.86 -0.19 -9.98
N THR A 165 7.07 1.05 -10.38
CA THR A 165 6.12 1.74 -11.28
C THR A 165 6.38 1.36 -12.72
N ASN A 166 5.46 1.71 -13.61
CA ASN A 166 5.66 1.64 -15.05
C ASN A 166 6.91 2.40 -15.57
N GLN A 167 7.44 3.36 -14.81
CA GLN A 167 8.70 4.04 -15.13
C GLN A 167 9.93 3.17 -14.84
N ASN A 168 9.80 2.18 -13.96
CA ASN A 168 10.90 1.29 -13.57
C ASN A 168 10.93 -0.01 -14.39
N VAL A 169 9.83 -0.40 -15.04
CA VAL A 169 9.75 -1.65 -15.81
C VAL A 169 9.63 -1.37 -17.30
N LYS A 170 10.13 -2.29 -18.13
CA LYS A 170 10.02 -2.20 -19.59
C LYS A 170 9.25 -3.39 -20.14
N SER A 171 8.27 -3.14 -21.00
CA SER A 171 7.59 -4.19 -21.76
C SER A 171 8.35 -4.44 -23.07
N VAL A 172 8.87 -5.65 -23.26
CA VAL A 172 9.59 -6.09 -24.47
C VAL A 172 9.18 -7.54 -24.77
N ASP A 173 8.73 -7.82 -25.99
CA ASP A 173 8.39 -9.17 -26.48
C ASP A 173 7.47 -9.99 -25.55
N ASN A 174 6.33 -9.42 -25.12
CA ASN A 174 5.41 -10.04 -24.15
C ASN A 174 6.07 -10.41 -22.81
N ARG A 175 7.11 -9.67 -22.42
CA ARG A 175 7.77 -9.80 -21.12
C ARG A 175 7.94 -8.44 -20.48
N LEU A 176 7.73 -8.41 -19.17
CA LEU A 176 8.15 -7.32 -18.31
C LEU A 176 9.58 -7.55 -17.86
N GLN A 177 10.48 -6.67 -18.29
CA GLN A 177 11.86 -6.61 -17.82
C GLN A 177 11.94 -5.66 -16.62
N LEU A 178 12.43 -6.19 -15.51
CA LEU A 178 12.70 -5.43 -14.30
C LEU A 178 14.07 -4.75 -14.38
N PRO A 179 14.33 -3.73 -13.54
CA PRO A 179 15.64 -3.11 -13.44
C PRO A 179 16.76 -4.12 -13.16
N LYS A 180 17.99 -3.81 -13.61
CA LYS A 180 19.17 -4.68 -13.44
C LYS A 180 19.44 -5.05 -11.98
N ILE A 181 19.06 -4.21 -11.03
CA ILE A 181 19.19 -4.47 -9.59
C ILE A 181 18.39 -5.70 -9.12
N PHE A 182 17.40 -6.15 -9.90
CA PHE A 182 16.67 -7.40 -9.71
C PHE A 182 17.13 -8.47 -10.71
N GLU A 183 18.43 -8.51 -11.01
CA GLU A 183 19.06 -9.42 -11.97
C GLU A 183 18.48 -9.33 -13.40
N GLY A 184 17.81 -8.22 -13.73
CA GLY A 184 17.16 -8.05 -15.03
C GLY A 184 16.03 -9.05 -15.29
N LEU A 185 15.38 -9.54 -14.23
CA LEU A 185 14.32 -10.53 -14.28
C LEU A 185 13.27 -10.22 -15.35
N LYS A 186 12.93 -11.22 -16.17
CA LYS A 186 11.95 -11.10 -17.26
C LYS A 186 10.71 -11.95 -16.99
N ILE A 187 9.59 -11.30 -16.69
CA ILE A 187 8.31 -11.97 -16.39
C ILE A 187 7.43 -11.97 -17.64
N LYS A 188 7.02 -13.15 -18.12
CA LYS A 188 6.08 -13.27 -19.24
C LYS A 188 4.70 -12.74 -18.84
N THR A 189 4.17 -11.81 -19.63
CA THR A 189 2.83 -11.24 -19.45
C THR A 189 2.27 -10.78 -20.79
N ASP A 190 0.96 -10.96 -20.94
CA ASP A 190 0.13 -10.49 -22.03
C ASP A 190 -0.60 -9.17 -21.69
N LYS A 191 -0.31 -8.58 -20.51
CA LYS A 191 -1.04 -7.43 -20.00
C LYS A 191 -0.39 -6.12 -20.45
N GLU A 192 -1.26 -5.24 -20.94
CA GLU A 192 -0.94 -3.88 -21.35
C GLU A 192 -1.36 -2.87 -20.27
N ASN A 193 -1.02 -1.59 -20.46
CA ASN A 193 -1.36 -0.50 -19.55
C ASN A 193 -1.01 -0.80 -18.08
N ILE A 194 0.21 -1.30 -17.88
CA ILE A 194 0.74 -1.66 -16.56
C ILE A 194 0.93 -0.39 -15.75
N GLN A 195 0.44 -0.42 -14.52
CA GLN A 195 0.55 0.68 -13.57
C GLN A 195 1.71 0.42 -12.61
N GLN A 196 1.75 -0.79 -12.05
CA GLN A 196 2.70 -1.17 -11.02
C GLN A 196 3.01 -2.67 -11.08
N VAL A 197 4.19 -3.04 -10.59
CA VAL A 197 4.57 -4.43 -10.30
C VAL A 197 4.92 -4.52 -8.82
N ARG A 198 4.26 -5.40 -8.07
CA ARG A 198 4.60 -5.67 -6.67
C ARG A 198 5.37 -6.98 -6.56
N LEU A 199 6.47 -6.95 -5.83
CA LEU A 199 7.28 -8.11 -5.49
C LEU A 199 7.06 -8.44 -4.01
N ILE A 200 6.67 -9.67 -3.74
CA ILE A 200 6.32 -10.17 -2.41
C ILE A 200 7.07 -11.46 -2.16
N THR A 201 7.75 -11.58 -1.02
CA THR A 201 8.34 -12.85 -0.58
C THR A 201 7.39 -13.58 0.37
N ARG A 202 7.12 -14.85 0.08
CA ARG A 202 6.28 -15.72 0.92
C ARG A 202 6.68 -17.18 0.74
N ASN A 203 6.88 -17.92 1.84
CA ASN A 203 7.15 -19.36 1.83
C ASN A 203 8.27 -19.77 0.84
N LYS A 204 9.41 -19.07 0.86
CA LYS A 204 10.56 -19.31 -0.04
C LYS A 204 10.25 -19.14 -1.54
N LYS A 205 9.18 -18.40 -1.86
CA LYS A 205 8.75 -18.07 -3.23
C LYS A 205 8.61 -16.57 -3.38
N THR A 206 8.89 -16.09 -4.58
CA THR A 206 8.58 -14.71 -4.96
C THR A 206 7.26 -14.69 -5.71
N ILE A 207 6.31 -13.92 -5.21
CA ILE A 207 5.05 -13.60 -5.87
C ILE A 207 5.25 -12.26 -6.57
N VAL A 208 4.89 -12.23 -7.84
CA VAL A 208 4.90 -11.03 -8.68
C VAL A 208 3.47 -10.69 -9.03
N GLU A 209 3.00 -9.55 -8.55
CA GLU A 209 1.67 -9.02 -8.90
C GLU A 209 1.83 -7.91 -9.91
N ILE A 210 1.35 -8.13 -11.13
CA ILE A 210 1.32 -7.14 -12.20
C ILE A 210 -0.04 -6.45 -12.14
N ILE A 211 -0.04 -5.18 -11.77
CA ILE A 211 -1.24 -4.35 -11.67
C ILE A 211 -1.37 -3.56 -12.96
N TYR A 212 -2.50 -3.73 -13.65
CA TYR A 212 -2.76 -3.13 -14.95
C TYR A 212 -4.18 -2.56 -15.02
N MET A 213 -4.36 -1.58 -15.88
CA MET A 213 -5.65 -0.91 -16.06
C MET A 213 -6.35 -1.46 -17.29
N VAL A 214 -7.64 -1.78 -17.14
CA VAL A 214 -8.53 -2.19 -18.22
C VAL A 214 -9.65 -1.16 -18.34
N GLU A 215 -9.98 -0.79 -19.57
CA GLU A 215 -11.11 0.08 -19.86
C GLU A 215 -12.42 -0.56 -19.38
N GLU A 216 -13.20 0.21 -18.63
CA GLU A 216 -14.53 -0.22 -18.25
C GLU A 216 -15.45 -0.09 -19.46
N LYS A 217 -16.08 -1.20 -19.84
CA LYS A 217 -17.14 -1.16 -20.83
C LYS A 217 -18.33 -0.41 -20.23
N PRO A 218 -18.96 0.51 -20.98
CA PRO A 218 -20.12 1.21 -20.48
C PRO A 218 -21.21 0.22 -20.09
N GLN A 219 -21.89 0.51 -18.99
CA GLN A 219 -23.02 -0.30 -18.54
C GLN A 219 -24.10 -0.26 -19.63
N LYS A 220 -24.53 -1.43 -20.08
CA LYS A 220 -25.65 -1.54 -21.03
C LYS A 220 -26.92 -1.05 -20.35
N SER A 221 -27.83 -0.46 -21.13
CA SER A 221 -29.16 -0.13 -20.65
C SER A 221 -29.88 -1.38 -20.11
N LEU A 222 -30.71 -1.18 -19.10
CA LEU A 222 -31.62 -2.22 -18.60
C LEU A 222 -32.48 -2.71 -19.77
N ASN A 223 -32.45 -4.01 -20.01
CA ASN A 223 -33.12 -4.65 -21.14
C ASN A 223 -34.04 -5.80 -20.69
N ASN A 224 -34.46 -5.79 -19.42
CA ASN A 224 -35.28 -6.83 -18.76
C ASN A 224 -34.69 -8.26 -18.80
N LYS A 225 -33.40 -8.40 -19.15
CA LYS A 225 -32.66 -9.65 -19.08
C LYS A 225 -31.79 -9.61 -17.84
N TYR A 226 -32.15 -10.41 -16.86
CA TYR A 226 -31.48 -10.46 -15.57
C TYR A 226 -30.80 -11.81 -15.40
N MET A 227 -29.65 -11.78 -14.72
CA MET A 227 -28.94 -12.96 -14.29
C MET A 227 -28.93 -12.98 -12.77
N GLY A 228 -29.56 -13.99 -12.18
CA GLY A 228 -29.43 -14.28 -10.76
C GLY A 228 -28.14 -15.05 -10.51
N ILE A 229 -27.30 -14.59 -9.59
CA ILE A 229 -26.09 -15.29 -9.18
C ILE A 229 -26.26 -15.70 -7.72
N ASP A 230 -26.25 -17.01 -7.46
CA ASP A 230 -26.22 -17.58 -6.12
C ASP A 230 -24.84 -18.21 -5.85
N ILE A 231 -24.11 -17.70 -4.86
CA ILE A 231 -22.75 -18.17 -4.53
C ILE A 231 -22.87 -19.22 -3.43
N GLY A 232 -22.43 -20.45 -3.71
CA GLY A 232 -22.59 -21.59 -2.82
C GLY A 232 -21.26 -22.20 -2.35
N VAL A 233 -21.37 -23.19 -1.46
CA VAL A 233 -20.22 -23.96 -0.94
C VAL A 233 -19.89 -25.16 -1.83
N ASN A 234 -20.92 -25.90 -2.28
CA ASN A 234 -20.76 -27.10 -3.11
C ASN A 234 -20.55 -26.75 -4.60
N ASN A 235 -21.26 -25.73 -5.08
CA ASN A 235 -21.08 -25.10 -6.38
C ASN A 235 -20.57 -23.69 -6.13
N LEU A 236 -19.50 -23.27 -6.82
CA LEU A 236 -18.92 -21.93 -6.64
C LEU A 236 -19.96 -20.85 -6.91
N ALA A 237 -20.73 -21.02 -7.98
CA ALA A 237 -21.85 -20.18 -8.31
C ALA A 237 -22.88 -20.96 -9.12
N THR A 238 -24.16 -20.68 -8.87
CA THR A 238 -25.27 -21.07 -9.74
C THR A 238 -25.79 -19.80 -10.40
N LEU A 239 -25.92 -19.83 -11.72
CA LEU A 239 -26.37 -18.71 -12.53
C LEU A 239 -27.70 -19.09 -13.16
N THR A 240 -28.71 -18.27 -12.92
CA THR A 240 -30.04 -18.38 -13.54
C THR A 240 -30.33 -17.14 -14.36
N PHE A 241 -31.18 -17.26 -15.37
CA PHE A 241 -31.47 -16.18 -16.31
C PHE A 241 -32.98 -15.99 -16.42
N THR A 242 -33.43 -14.75 -16.60
CA THR A 242 -34.84 -14.48 -16.95
C THR A 242 -35.15 -14.77 -18.42
N THR A 243 -34.11 -15.01 -19.23
CA THR A 243 -34.22 -15.53 -20.60
C THR A 243 -34.28 -17.04 -20.59
N GLU A 244 -34.64 -17.65 -21.72
CA GLU A 244 -34.64 -19.12 -21.93
C GLU A 244 -33.23 -19.75 -21.96
N SER A 245 -32.24 -19.05 -21.43
CA SER A 245 -30.85 -19.52 -21.37
C SER A 245 -30.72 -20.59 -20.29
N THR A 246 -30.03 -21.68 -20.61
CA THR A 246 -29.78 -22.78 -19.68
C THR A 246 -29.06 -22.28 -18.42
N PRO A 247 -29.53 -22.62 -17.21
CA PRO A 247 -28.81 -22.33 -15.99
C PRO A 247 -27.39 -22.91 -16.01
N ILE A 248 -26.44 -22.16 -15.46
CA ILE A 248 -25.03 -22.57 -15.41
C ILE A 248 -24.66 -22.87 -13.97
N ILE A 249 -24.06 -24.03 -13.74
CA ILE A 249 -23.47 -24.40 -12.45
C ILE A 249 -21.95 -24.36 -12.60
N VAL A 250 -21.29 -23.49 -11.84
CA VAL A 250 -19.84 -23.40 -11.80
C VAL A 250 -19.32 -24.31 -10.69
N ASN A 251 -18.55 -25.33 -11.07
CA ASN A 251 -17.98 -26.29 -10.13
C ASN A 251 -16.94 -25.62 -9.20
N GLY A 252 -17.13 -25.73 -7.88
CA GLY A 252 -16.21 -25.18 -6.88
C GLY A 252 -15.05 -26.10 -6.50
N ARG A 253 -15.05 -27.39 -6.88
CA ARG A 253 -14.02 -28.36 -6.49
C ARG A 253 -12.58 -27.95 -6.83
N PRO A 254 -12.29 -27.34 -8.00
CA PRO A 254 -10.92 -26.88 -8.29
C PRO A 254 -10.40 -25.80 -7.33
N PHE A 255 -11.30 -25.03 -6.69
CA PHE A 255 -10.93 -24.00 -5.71
C PHE A 255 -10.75 -24.56 -4.29
N ALA A 256 -11.46 -25.63 -3.93
CA ALA A 256 -11.29 -26.29 -2.63
C ALA A 256 -9.88 -26.89 -2.44
N LEU A 257 -9.17 -27.18 -3.53
CA LEU A 257 -7.80 -27.71 -3.55
C LEU A 257 -6.70 -26.62 -3.46
N VAL A 258 -7.06 -25.34 -3.38
CA VAL A 258 -6.11 -24.20 -3.39
C VAL A 258 -5.77 -23.69 -1.97
N ASN A 259 -6.33 -24.31 -0.92
CA ASN A 259 -6.01 -24.00 0.48
C ASN A 259 -4.86 -24.83 1.03
#